data_AF-H9FLU2-F1
#
_entry.id   AF-H9FLU2-F1
#
_cell.length_a   1.000
_cell.length_b   1.000
_cell.length_c   1.000
_cell.angle_alpha   90.00
_cell.angle_beta   90.00
_cell.angle_gamma   90.00
#
_symmetry.space_group_name_H-M   'P 1'
#
loop_
_entity.id
_entity.type
_entity.pdbx_description
1 polymer ?
#
loop_
_entity_poly.entity_id
_entity_poly.type
_entity_poly.pdbx_seq_one_letter_code
_entity_poly.pdbx_strand_id
1 'polypeptide(L)'
;YQCLENCGAVLLTVVRKGGDMSKTMYVDYKTEDGSANAGADYEFTEGTVVLKPGETQKEFSVGIIDDDIFEEDEHFFVRLSNVRIEEEQPEEGMPPAIFNSLPLPRAVLASPCVATVTILDDDHAGIFTFECDTIHVSESIGVMEVKVLRTSGA
;
A
#
# COMPACT_ATOMS: atom_id res chain seq x y z
N TYR A 1 -2.06 -5.02 -2.19
CA TYR A 1 -0.80 -4.40 -2.62
C TYR A 1 0.32 -5.37 -2.28
N GLN A 2 1.40 -5.37 -3.04
CA GLN A 2 2.59 -6.17 -2.73
C GLN A 2 3.82 -5.29 -2.92
N CYS A 3 4.78 -5.42 -2.02
CA CYS A 3 6.07 -4.72 -2.08
C CYS A 3 7.18 -5.67 -1.62
N LEU A 4 8.39 -5.42 -2.12
CA LEU A 4 9.59 -6.00 -1.52
C LEU A 4 9.86 -5.31 -0.18
N GLU A 5 10.49 -6.01 0.73
CA GLU A 5 10.92 -5.48 2.02
C GLU A 5 11.87 -4.27 1.84
N ASN A 6 12.85 -4.41 0.97
CA ASN A 6 13.80 -3.34 0.61
C ASN A 6 13.22 -2.14 -0.17
N CYS A 7 11.90 -2.06 -0.39
CA CYS A 7 11.32 -0.96 -1.15
C CYS A 7 11.31 0.37 -0.39
N GLY A 8 11.55 0.33 0.93
CA GLY A 8 11.56 1.46 1.87
C GLY A 8 10.18 2.04 2.17
N ALA A 9 9.30 2.15 1.18
CA ALA A 9 7.90 2.51 1.40
C ALA A 9 6.98 1.98 0.29
N VAL A 10 5.78 1.56 0.68
CA VAL A 10 4.70 1.18 -0.24
C VAL A 10 3.72 2.35 -0.42
N LEU A 11 3.30 2.61 -1.66
CA LEU A 11 2.32 3.64 -1.99
C LEU A 11 0.91 3.03 -2.10
N LEU A 12 -0.03 3.59 -1.35
CA LEU A 12 -1.45 3.21 -1.40
C LEU A 12 -2.29 4.35 -1.99
N THR A 13 -3.21 4.01 -2.89
CA THR A 13 -4.10 4.98 -3.54
C THR A 13 -5.51 4.92 -2.96
N VAL A 14 -6.01 6.06 -2.47
CA VAL A 14 -7.43 6.26 -2.12
C VAL A 14 -8.14 6.88 -3.30
N VAL A 15 -9.28 6.30 -3.70
CA VAL A 15 -10.05 6.76 -4.85
C VAL A 15 -11.42 7.28 -4.41
N ARG A 16 -11.77 8.47 -4.89
CA ARG A 16 -13.09 9.06 -4.83
C ARG A 16 -13.87 8.69 -6.09
N LYS A 17 -15.10 8.19 -5.92
CA LYS A 17 -16.05 7.95 -7.02
C LYS A 17 -17.34 8.72 -6.79
N GLY A 18 -17.66 9.63 -7.70
CA GLY A 18 -18.88 10.43 -7.67
C GLY A 18 -18.92 11.50 -6.57
N GLY A 19 -20.14 11.95 -6.27
CA GLY A 19 -20.39 13.07 -5.36
C GLY A 19 -20.07 14.44 -5.99
N ASP A 20 -20.16 15.49 -5.19
CA ASP A 20 -19.90 16.87 -5.62
C ASP A 20 -18.39 17.17 -5.66
N MET A 21 -17.81 17.13 -6.86
CA MET A 21 -16.37 17.34 -7.09
C MET A 21 -15.89 18.77 -6.75
N SER A 22 -16.78 19.71 -6.44
CA SER A 22 -16.39 21.05 -5.98
C SER A 22 -15.98 21.09 -4.50
N LYS A 23 -16.28 20.03 -3.73
CA LYS A 23 -16.00 19.97 -2.29
C LYS A 23 -14.73 19.18 -1.98
N THR A 24 -13.99 19.65 -0.97
CA THR A 24 -12.89 18.90 -0.34
C THR A 24 -13.46 17.73 0.46
N MET A 25 -12.82 16.57 0.37
CA MET A 25 -13.14 15.41 1.21
C MET A 25 -11.93 14.97 2.01
N TYR A 26 -12.20 14.45 3.20
CA TYR A 26 -11.20 13.89 4.09
C TYR A 26 -11.57 12.44 4.40
N VAL A 27 -10.57 11.56 4.38
CA VAL A 27 -10.70 10.15 4.73
C VAL A 27 -9.57 9.80 5.68
N ASP A 28 -9.89 9.30 6.86
CA ASP A 28 -8.85 8.85 7.78
C ASP A 28 -8.40 7.44 7.41
N TYR A 29 -7.13 7.15 7.62
CA TYR A 29 -6.55 5.83 7.42
C TYR A 29 -5.68 5.44 8.60
N LYS A 30 -5.54 4.13 8.83
CA LYS A 30 -4.72 3.55 9.88
C LYS A 30 -4.24 2.16 9.48
N THR A 31 -2.98 1.86 9.77
CA THR A 31 -2.41 0.52 9.64
C THR A 31 -2.84 -0.39 10.81
N GLU A 32 -3.06 -1.66 10.53
CA GLU A 32 -3.40 -2.70 11.49
C GLU A 32 -2.55 -3.94 11.20
N ASP A 33 -2.02 -4.58 12.25
CA ASP A 33 -1.16 -5.76 12.12
C ASP A 33 -1.92 -6.96 11.51
N GLY A 34 -1.17 -7.78 10.77
CA GLY A 34 -1.62 -9.07 10.24
C GLY A 34 -0.71 -10.19 10.74
N SER A 35 0.07 -10.79 9.83
CA SER A 35 1.27 -11.53 10.23
C SER A 35 2.45 -10.57 10.48
N ALA A 36 2.55 -9.52 9.64
CA ALA A 36 3.47 -8.41 9.83
C ALA A 36 2.99 -7.48 10.96
N ASN A 37 3.94 -7.00 11.74
CA ASN A 37 3.83 -6.23 12.97
C ASN A 37 4.48 -4.84 12.82
N ALA A 38 3.77 -3.82 13.29
CA ALA A 38 4.30 -2.47 13.29
C ALA A 38 5.56 -2.34 14.17
N GLY A 39 6.61 -1.74 13.60
CA GLY A 39 7.91 -1.53 14.25
C GLY A 39 8.91 -2.66 14.09
N ALA A 40 8.48 -3.81 13.56
CA ALA A 40 9.36 -4.86 13.07
C ALA A 40 9.42 -4.80 11.53
N ASP A 41 8.27 -4.94 10.87
CA ASP A 41 8.22 -5.19 9.41
C ASP A 41 7.72 -3.96 8.63
N TYR A 42 6.96 -3.09 9.31
CA TYR A 42 6.49 -1.83 8.72
C TYR A 42 6.31 -0.72 9.77
N GLU A 43 6.27 0.53 9.32
CA GLU A 43 6.04 1.67 10.22
C GLU A 43 4.54 1.88 10.51
N PHE A 44 4.17 1.96 11.80
CA PHE A 44 2.82 2.34 12.19
C PHE A 44 2.44 3.69 11.57
N THR A 45 1.42 3.69 10.72
CA THR A 45 1.01 4.89 9.98
C THR A 45 -0.48 5.14 10.14
N GLU A 46 -0.85 6.31 10.64
CA GLU A 46 -2.21 6.81 10.64
C GLU A 46 -2.26 8.28 10.19
N GLY A 47 -3.37 8.69 9.60
CA GLY A 47 -3.49 10.06 9.11
C GLY A 47 -4.80 10.32 8.38
N THR A 48 -4.83 11.43 7.66
CA THR A 48 -5.98 11.85 6.87
C THR A 48 -5.57 12.13 5.43
N VAL A 49 -6.16 11.40 4.50
CA VAL A 49 -6.11 11.72 3.08
C VAL A 49 -7.04 12.89 2.78
N VAL A 50 -6.50 13.94 2.16
CA VAL A 50 -7.25 15.11 1.71
C VAL A 50 -7.37 15.09 0.19
N LEU A 51 -8.61 14.99 -0.29
CA LEU A 51 -8.99 15.08 -1.70
C LEU A 51 -9.56 16.48 -1.96
N LYS A 52 -8.78 17.34 -2.59
CA LYS A 52 -9.18 18.72 -2.94
C LYS A 52 -10.25 18.73 -4.04
N PRO A 53 -10.91 19.88 -4.29
CA PRO A 53 -11.85 20.01 -5.40
C PRO A 53 -11.22 19.56 -6.73
N GLY A 54 -11.94 18.70 -7.45
CA GLY A 54 -11.48 18.07 -8.69
C GLY A 54 -10.53 16.87 -8.54
N GLU A 55 -9.97 16.58 -7.35
CA GLU A 55 -9.14 15.40 -7.13
C GLU A 55 -10.01 14.14 -6.97
N THR A 56 -9.75 13.13 -7.80
CA THR A 56 -10.45 11.83 -7.76
C THR A 56 -9.62 10.73 -7.10
N GLN A 57 -8.33 10.97 -6.88
CA GLN A 57 -7.43 10.03 -6.23
C GLN A 57 -6.33 10.75 -5.47
N LYS A 58 -5.85 10.13 -4.41
CA LYS A 58 -4.71 10.60 -3.63
C LYS A 58 -3.90 9.43 -3.11
N GLU A 59 -2.60 9.61 -3.06
CA GLU A 59 -1.67 8.60 -2.56
C GLU A 59 -1.14 9.00 -1.19
N PHE A 60 -0.86 7.98 -0.38
CA PHE A 60 -0.07 8.09 0.84
C PHE A 60 0.88 6.91 0.91
N SER A 61 1.98 7.06 1.65
CA SER A 61 3.00 6.04 1.83
C SER A 61 2.90 5.41 3.23
N VAL A 62 3.25 4.13 3.31
CA VAL A 62 3.57 3.43 4.56
C VAL A 62 5.02 2.98 4.46
N GLY A 63 5.83 3.30 5.47
CA GLY A 63 7.23 2.86 5.52
C GLY A 63 7.31 1.34 5.70
N ILE A 64 8.19 0.70 4.94
CA ILE A 64 8.55 -0.70 5.09
C ILE A 64 9.91 -0.74 5.76
N ILE A 65 10.05 -1.59 6.77
CA ILE A 65 11.30 -1.76 7.50
C ILE A 65 12.05 -2.91 6.82
N ASP A 66 13.34 -2.72 6.62
CA ASP A 66 14.24 -3.61 5.90
C ASP A 66 15.27 -4.12 6.91
N ASP A 67 15.44 -5.43 7.01
CA ASP A 67 16.51 -6.03 7.80
C ASP A 67 17.38 -7.03 7.00
N ASP A 68 18.03 -7.99 7.66
CA ASP A 68 18.95 -8.96 7.01
C ASP A 68 18.58 -10.41 7.42
N ILE A 69 17.35 -10.63 7.92
CA ILE A 69 16.85 -11.87 8.49
C ILE A 69 15.78 -12.42 7.58
N PHE A 70 16.03 -13.60 7.01
CA PHE A 70 15.02 -14.30 6.21
C PHE A 70 13.72 -14.59 6.99
N GLU A 71 12.62 -14.09 6.46
CA GLU A 71 11.24 -14.31 6.89
C GLU A 71 10.36 -14.90 5.78
N GLU A 72 9.15 -15.35 6.14
CA GLU A 72 8.14 -15.77 5.17
C GLU A 72 7.33 -14.58 4.65
N ASP A 73 6.63 -14.71 3.53
CA ASP A 73 5.77 -13.62 3.02
C ASP A 73 4.75 -13.19 4.08
N GLU A 74 4.88 -11.96 4.55
CA GLU A 74 4.03 -11.42 5.60
C GLU A 74 3.02 -10.40 5.06
N HIS A 75 2.00 -10.07 5.86
CA HIS A 75 1.02 -9.06 5.46
C HIS A 75 0.49 -8.25 6.64
N PHE A 76 0.12 -7.01 6.34
CA PHE A 76 -0.60 -6.11 7.23
C PHE A 76 -1.81 -5.51 6.50
N PHE A 77 -2.65 -4.79 7.25
CA PHE A 77 -3.87 -4.18 6.74
C PHE A 77 -3.81 -2.65 6.84
N VAL A 78 -4.50 -1.98 5.92
CA VAL A 78 -4.75 -0.54 6.00
C VAL A 78 -6.24 -0.28 5.92
N ARG A 79 -6.81 0.31 6.97
CA ARG A 79 -8.26 0.56 7.11
C ARG A 79 -8.57 2.04 6.89
N LEU A 80 -9.55 2.30 6.03
CA LEU A 80 -10.16 3.61 5.83
C LEU A 80 -11.33 3.79 6.80
N SER A 81 -11.44 4.97 7.38
CA SER A 81 -12.47 5.34 8.34
C SER A 81 -12.84 6.82 8.28
N ASN A 82 -13.89 7.21 9.01
CA ASN A 82 -14.25 8.60 9.28
C ASN A 82 -14.25 9.54 8.05
N VAL A 83 -14.96 9.12 6.99
CA VAL A 83 -15.13 9.97 5.80
C VAL A 83 -15.95 11.20 6.13
N ARG A 84 -15.45 12.37 5.72
CA ARG A 84 -16.09 13.67 5.96
C ARG A 84 -15.90 14.61 4.75
N ILE A 85 -16.84 15.52 4.58
CA ILE A 85 -16.82 16.55 3.52
C ILE A 85 -16.60 17.90 4.20
N GLU A 86 -15.84 18.78 3.57
CA GLU A 86 -15.75 20.19 4.00
C GLU A 86 -17.11 20.87 3.80
N GLU A 87 -17.78 21.21 4.90
CA GLU A 87 -19.00 22.02 4.87
C GLU A 87 -18.61 23.51 4.81
N GLU A 88 -19.17 24.24 3.86
CA GLU A 88 -19.06 25.71 3.86
C GLU A 88 -19.86 26.27 5.04
N GLN A 89 -19.26 27.21 5.77
CA GLN A 89 -19.98 27.96 6.79
C GLN A 89 -21.24 28.57 6.16
N PRO A 90 -22.42 28.48 6.81
CA PRO A 90 -23.60 29.13 6.29
C PRO A 90 -23.32 30.63 6.16
N GLU A 91 -23.57 31.20 4.98
CA GLU A 91 -23.43 32.65 4.78
C GLU A 91 -24.22 33.41 5.86
N GLU A 92 -23.56 34.36 6.52
CA GLU A 92 -24.16 35.17 7.59
C GLU A 92 -25.43 35.86 7.08
N GLY A 93 -26.60 35.38 7.51
CA GLY A 93 -27.89 35.97 7.15
C GLY A 93 -29.00 34.98 6.82
N MET A 94 -28.72 33.68 6.70
CA MET A 94 -29.76 32.68 6.43
C MET A 94 -30.43 32.19 7.74
N PRO A 95 -31.78 32.18 7.84
CA PRO A 95 -32.47 31.78 9.07
C PRO A 95 -32.22 30.29 9.42
N PRO A 96 -32.09 29.95 10.72
CA PRO A 96 -31.64 28.63 11.19
C PRO A 96 -32.60 27.45 10.96
N ALA A 97 -33.72 27.65 10.23
CA ALA A 97 -34.84 26.72 10.17
C ALA A 97 -34.88 25.80 8.93
N ILE A 98 -33.99 25.95 7.94
CA ILE A 98 -33.97 25.10 6.73
C ILE A 98 -32.75 24.13 6.69
N PHE A 99 -31.71 24.36 7.50
CA PHE A 99 -30.53 23.48 7.52
C PHE A 99 -30.74 22.14 8.25
N ASN A 100 -31.70 22.05 9.17
CA ASN A 100 -31.92 20.83 9.96
C ASN A 100 -32.81 19.78 9.26
N SER A 101 -33.27 20.00 8.01
CA SER A 101 -34.24 19.13 7.33
C SER A 101 -33.81 18.57 5.98
N LEU A 102 -32.60 18.86 5.50
CA LEU A 102 -32.06 18.21 4.29
C LEU A 102 -30.83 17.39 4.67
N PRO A 103 -30.86 16.05 4.48
CA PRO A 103 -29.64 15.27 4.55
C PRO A 103 -28.78 15.70 3.37
N LEU A 104 -27.80 16.58 3.63
CA LEU A 104 -26.65 16.76 2.74
C LEU A 104 -26.14 15.36 2.35
N PRO A 105 -25.67 15.16 1.10
CA PRO A 105 -25.16 13.86 0.70
C PRO A 105 -23.97 13.50 1.60
N ARG A 106 -24.20 12.60 2.56
CA ARG A 106 -23.15 12.07 3.42
C ARG A 106 -22.22 11.27 2.53
N ALA A 107 -20.95 11.66 2.46
CA ALA A 107 -19.95 10.77 1.85
C ALA A 107 -19.99 9.43 2.58
N VAL A 108 -19.83 8.34 1.83
CA VAL A 108 -19.89 6.98 2.36
C VAL A 108 -18.63 6.25 1.94
N LEU A 109 -18.06 5.47 2.86
CA LEU A 109 -16.99 4.54 2.54
C LEU A 109 -17.56 3.39 1.72
N ALA A 110 -17.07 3.24 0.49
CA ALA A 110 -17.38 2.10 -0.35
C ALA A 110 -16.48 0.90 -0.01
N SER A 111 -16.88 -0.29 -0.48
CA SER A 111 -16.01 -1.47 -0.42
C SER A 111 -15.03 -1.49 -1.61
N PRO A 112 -13.79 -1.98 -1.41
CA PRO A 112 -13.18 -2.31 -0.13
C PRO A 112 -12.72 -1.05 0.63
N CYS A 113 -12.97 -1.01 1.95
CA CYS A 113 -12.42 0.02 2.86
C CYS A 113 -11.22 -0.49 3.67
N VAL A 114 -10.78 -1.72 3.41
CA VAL A 114 -9.58 -2.33 3.97
C VAL A 114 -8.74 -2.83 2.80
N ALA A 115 -7.47 -2.43 2.77
CA ALA A 115 -6.48 -2.96 1.84
C ALA A 115 -5.55 -3.92 2.59
N THR A 116 -5.19 -5.03 1.96
CA THR A 116 -4.11 -5.91 2.43
C THR A 116 -2.83 -5.57 1.67
N VAL A 117 -1.73 -5.42 2.40
CA VAL A 117 -0.39 -5.22 1.87
C VAL A 117 0.43 -6.45 2.24
N THR A 118 1.05 -7.09 1.25
CA THR A 118 1.99 -8.20 1.45
C THR A 118 3.42 -7.68 1.29
N ILE A 119 4.27 -7.99 2.27
CA ILE A 119 5.71 -7.74 2.24
C ILE A 119 6.37 -9.04 1.77
N LEU A 120 7.23 -8.92 0.77
CA LEU A 120 7.99 -10.03 0.19
C LEU A 120 9.45 -9.87 0.62
N ASP A 121 9.90 -10.81 1.44
CA ASP A 121 11.28 -10.91 1.92
C ASP A 121 12.27 -11.10 0.75
N ASP A 122 13.41 -10.40 0.82
CA ASP A 122 14.52 -10.56 -0.14
C ASP A 122 15.82 -11.15 0.46
N ASP A 123 15.80 -11.50 1.74
CA ASP A 123 16.92 -12.00 2.53
C ASP A 123 17.15 -13.51 2.46
N HIS A 124 16.32 -14.22 1.70
CA HIS A 124 16.58 -15.64 1.48
C HIS A 124 18.00 -15.85 0.94
N ALA A 125 18.76 -16.78 1.54
CA ALA A 125 20.17 -17.02 1.19
C ALA A 125 20.39 -17.42 -0.29
N GLY A 126 19.33 -17.76 -1.02
CA GLY A 126 19.38 -18.18 -2.40
C GLY A 126 19.43 -19.70 -2.55
N ILE A 127 18.74 -20.17 -3.56
CA ILE A 127 18.75 -21.53 -4.07
C ILE A 127 19.76 -21.57 -5.22
N PHE A 128 20.76 -22.44 -5.10
CA PHE A 128 21.83 -22.55 -6.10
C PHE A 128 21.57 -23.76 -7.01
N THR A 129 21.49 -23.52 -8.32
CA THR A 129 21.22 -24.57 -9.33
C THR A 129 22.13 -24.43 -10.54
N PHE A 130 22.28 -25.49 -11.32
CA PHE A 130 22.91 -25.40 -12.65
C PHE A 130 21.86 -24.99 -13.70
N GLU A 131 22.32 -24.31 -14.75
CA GLU A 131 21.45 -23.90 -15.88
C GLU A 131 20.86 -25.12 -16.61
N CYS A 132 21.62 -26.21 -16.66
CA CYS A 132 21.26 -27.46 -17.34
C CYS A 132 21.67 -28.68 -16.50
N ASP A 133 20.97 -29.79 -16.68
CA ASP A 133 21.27 -31.09 -16.06
C ASP A 133 22.41 -31.84 -16.77
N THR A 134 22.57 -31.64 -18.08
CA THR A 134 23.60 -32.26 -18.90
C THR A 134 24.23 -31.25 -19.86
N ILE A 135 25.57 -31.28 -19.98
CA ILE A 135 26.34 -30.49 -20.95
C ILE A 135 27.29 -31.41 -21.69
N HIS A 136 27.22 -31.40 -23.03
CA HIS A 136 28.16 -32.10 -23.89
C HIS A 136 29.29 -31.16 -24.31
N VAL A 137 30.54 -31.59 -24.14
CA VAL A 137 31.73 -30.78 -24.41
C VAL A 137 32.72 -31.55 -25.28
N SER A 138 33.47 -30.83 -26.11
CA SER A 138 34.57 -31.42 -26.88
C SER A 138 35.77 -31.68 -25.98
N GLU A 139 36.47 -32.79 -26.19
CA GLU A 139 37.69 -33.14 -25.44
C GLU A 139 38.82 -32.11 -25.63
N SER A 140 38.78 -31.34 -26.71
CA SER A 140 39.80 -30.34 -27.05
C SER A 140 39.50 -28.93 -26.52
N ILE A 141 38.51 -28.76 -25.64
CA ILE A 141 38.03 -27.43 -25.21
C ILE A 141 38.98 -26.71 -24.23
N GLY A 142 39.85 -27.46 -23.54
CA GLY A 142 40.73 -26.92 -22.50
C GLY A 142 39.96 -26.66 -21.19
N VAL A 143 39.32 -25.50 -21.07
CA VAL A 143 38.54 -25.11 -19.87
C VAL A 143 37.09 -24.84 -20.27
N MET A 144 36.15 -25.40 -19.52
CA MET A 144 34.73 -25.14 -19.67
C MET A 144 34.22 -24.35 -18.46
N GLU A 145 33.51 -23.26 -18.71
CA GLU A 145 32.78 -22.52 -17.69
C GLU A 145 31.36 -23.05 -17.58
N VAL A 146 30.95 -23.41 -16.36
CA VAL A 146 29.59 -23.88 -16.08
C VAL A 146 28.90 -22.81 -15.26
N LYS A 147 27.73 -22.36 -15.73
CA LYS A 147 26.95 -21.36 -15.00
C LYS A 147 26.24 -21.99 -13.80
N VAL A 148 26.36 -21.31 -12.66
CA VAL A 148 25.54 -21.54 -11.47
C VAL A 148 24.56 -20.37 -11.38
N LEU A 149 23.28 -20.68 -11.22
CA LEU A 149 22.21 -19.72 -10.98
C LEU A 149 21.92 -19.66 -9.49
N ARG A 150 21.72 -18.45 -8.95
CA ARG A 150 21.13 -18.21 -7.62
C ARG A 150 19.71 -17.68 -7.84
N THR A 151 18.71 -18.31 -7.23
CA THR A 151 17.29 -17.90 -7.28
C THR A 151 16.74 -17.75 -5.86
N SER A 152 15.69 -16.94 -5.64
CA SER A 152 15.06 -16.72 -4.32
C SER A 152 16.04 -16.14 -3.28
N GLY A 153 16.47 -14.91 -3.47
CA GLY A 153 17.47 -14.24 -2.63
C GLY A 153 18.30 -13.27 -3.44
N ALA A 154 18.37 -12.00 -3.04
CA ALA A 154 19.14 -10.97 -3.73
C ALA A 154 20.17 -10.33 -2.79
#